data_AF-D4DTR0-F1
#
_entry.id   AF-D4DTR0-F1
#
_cell.length_a   1.000
_cell.length_b   1.000
_cell.length_c   1.000
_cell.angle_alpha   90.00
_cell.angle_beta   90.00
_cell.angle_gamma   90.00
#
_symmetry.space_group_name_H-M   'P 1'
#
loop_
_entity.id
_entity.type
_entity.pdbx_description
1 polymer ?
#
loop_
_entity_poly.entity_id
_entity_poly.type
_entity_poly.pdbx_seq_one_letter_code
_entity_poly.pdbx_strand_id
1 'polypeptide(L)'
;MTLFDIFALCAIGLSVVLAMMRGLVGEVLSLVSWVLSLIAAKMTAQPLAETVFSFIRPSALAAVAGFIAAFAAALLLLFFYAPC
;
A
#
# COMPACT_ATOMS: atom_id res chain seq x y z
N MET A 1 -2.89 -22.98 40.40
CA MET A 1 -3.04 -21.77 39.58
C MET A 1 -4.26 -21.04 40.09
N THR A 2 -4.07 -19.87 40.69
CA THR A 2 -5.17 -19.09 41.27
C THR A 2 -6.08 -18.60 40.14
N LEU A 3 -7.37 -18.42 40.41
CA LEU A 3 -8.34 -17.92 39.42
C LEU A 3 -7.87 -16.60 38.76
N PHE A 4 -7.11 -15.81 39.51
CA PHE A 4 -6.45 -14.59 39.07
C PHE A 4 -5.43 -14.83 37.94
N ASP A 5 -4.62 -15.89 38.05
CA ASP A 5 -3.61 -16.26 37.05
C ASP A 5 -4.27 -16.61 35.70
N ILE A 6 -5.39 -17.33 35.75
CA ILE A 6 -6.20 -17.68 34.56
C ILE A 6 -6.79 -16.42 33.90
N PHE A 7 -7.31 -15.48 34.69
CA PHE A 7 -7.85 -14.22 34.17
C PHE A 7 -6.76 -13.35 33.53
N ALA A 8 -5.58 -13.28 34.17
CA ALA A 8 -4.43 -12.55 33.64
C ALA A 8 -3.95 -13.14 32.31
N LEU A 9 -3.78 -14.47 32.24
CA LEU A 9 -3.39 -15.16 31.00
C LEU A 9 -4.41 -14.94 29.88
N CYS A 10 -5.71 -14.95 30.19
CA CYS A 10 -6.76 -14.70 29.22
C CYS A 10 -6.70 -13.26 28.68
N ALA A 11 -6.53 -12.26 29.55
CA ALA A 11 -6.43 -10.86 29.14
C ALA A 11 -5.18 -10.58 28.27
N ILE A 12 -4.06 -11.21 28.60
CA ILE A 12 -2.82 -11.14 27.82
C ILE A 12 -3.03 -11.80 26.45
N GLY A 13 -3.59 -13.01 26.42
CA GLY A 13 -3.88 -13.73 25.19
C GLY A 13 -4.80 -12.93 24.26
N LEU A 14 -5.87 -12.36 24.79
CA LEU A 14 -6.80 -11.54 24.02
C LEU A 14 -6.13 -10.27 23.47
N SER A 15 -5.28 -9.61 24.28
CA SER A 15 -4.55 -8.42 23.86
C SER A 15 -3.56 -8.72 22.74
N VAL A 16 -2.86 -9.85 22.81
CA VAL A 16 -1.93 -10.30 21.76
C VAL A 16 -2.67 -10.57 20.45
N VAL A 17 -3.81 -11.28 20.51
CA VAL A 17 -4.63 -11.57 19.32
C VAL A 17 -5.12 -10.27 18.69
N LEU A 18 -5.65 -9.34 19.49
CA LEU A 18 -6.12 -8.05 19.00
C LEU A 18 -4.98 -7.19 18.41
N ALA A 19 -3.79 -7.23 19.01
CA ALA A 19 -2.61 -6.54 18.50
C ALA A 19 -2.12 -7.14 17.16
N MET A 20 -2.09 -8.48 17.05
CA MET A 20 -1.73 -9.15 15.79
C MET A 20 -2.73 -8.84 14.67
N MET A 21 -4.03 -8.81 14.97
CA MET A 21 -5.05 -8.46 13.98
C MET A 21 -4.87 -7.03 13.46
N ARG A 22 -4.55 -6.06 14.33
CA ARG A 22 -4.26 -4.68 13.90
C ARG A 22 -2.99 -4.57 13.06
N GLY A 23 -1.92 -5.26 13.45
CA GLY A 23 -0.68 -5.29 12.67
C GLY A 23 -0.89 -5.89 11.28
N LEU A 24 -1.63 -7.00 11.20
CA LEU A 24 -1.95 -7.67 9.94
C LEU A 24 -2.81 -6.79 9.03
N VAL A 25 -3.79 -6.07 9.57
CA VAL A 25 -4.62 -5.15 8.78
C VAL A 25 -3.77 -4.04 8.16
N GLY A 26 -2.82 -3.47 8.90
CA GLY A 26 -1.90 -2.46 8.38
C GLY A 26 -1.02 -2.99 7.24
N GLU A 27 -0.46 -4.19 7.41
CA GLU A 27 0.37 -4.86 6.39
C GLU A 27 -0.45 -5.16 5.11
N VAL A 28 -1.68 -5.66 5.27
CA VAL A 28 -2.57 -5.95 4.15
C VAL A 28 -3.00 -4.67 3.42
N LEU A 29 -3.34 -3.60 4.14
CA LEU A 29 -3.65 -2.31 3.51
C LEU A 29 -2.43 -1.76 2.75
N SER A 30 -1.23 -1.89 3.31
CA SER A 30 0.02 -1.51 2.65
C SER A 30 0.22 -2.28 1.34
N LEU A 31 0.06 -3.60 1.36
CA LEU A 31 0.12 -4.44 0.16
C LEU A 31 -0.96 -4.07 -0.86
N VAL A 32 -2.21 -3.85 -0.44
CA VAL A 32 -3.31 -3.47 -1.33
C VAL A 32 -3.07 -2.11 -1.96
N SER A 33 -2.59 -1.13 -1.18
CA SER A 33 -2.23 0.20 -1.69
C SER A 33 -1.11 0.14 -2.72
N TRP A 34 -0.10 -0.71 -2.49
CA TRP A 34 0.97 -0.99 -3.43
C TRP A 34 0.45 -1.59 -4.73
N VAL A 35 -0.43 -2.61 -4.65
CA VAL A 35 -1.03 -3.25 -5.83
C VAL A 35 -1.92 -2.27 -6.62
N LEU A 36 -2.79 -1.51 -5.94
CA LEU A 36 -3.64 -0.50 -6.58
C LEU A 36 -2.79 0.55 -7.30
N SER A 37 -1.69 0.98 -6.67
CA SER A 37 -0.76 1.94 -7.25
C SER A 37 -0.12 1.42 -8.54
N LEU A 38 0.29 0.15 -8.59
CA LEU A 38 0.79 -0.47 -9.81
C LEU A 38 -0.28 -0.54 -10.91
N ILE A 39 -1.53 -0.85 -10.58
CA ILE A 39 -2.63 -0.92 -11.56
C ILE A 39 -2.91 0.48 -12.12
N ALA A 40 -3.04 1.48 -11.25
CA ALA A 40 -3.24 2.87 -11.64
C ALA A 40 -2.09 3.38 -12.53
N ALA A 41 -0.85 3.05 -12.17
CA ALA A 41 0.32 3.37 -12.98
C ALA A 41 0.32 2.66 -14.33
N LYS A 42 -0.11 1.39 -14.43
CA LYS A 42 -0.22 0.68 -15.72
C LYS A 42 -1.25 1.33 -16.63
N MET A 43 -2.40 1.75 -16.08
CA MET A 43 -3.47 2.38 -16.88
C MET A 43 -3.11 3.79 -17.33
N THR A 44 -2.38 4.54 -16.50
CA THR A 44 -1.98 5.92 -16.78
C THR A 44 -0.67 6.03 -17.55
N ALA A 45 0.19 5.00 -17.56
CA ALA A 45 1.47 5.01 -18.26
C ALA A 45 1.34 5.27 -19.77
N GLN A 46 0.31 4.73 -20.43
CA GLN A 46 0.11 4.89 -21.87
C GLN A 46 -0.29 6.33 -22.27
N PRO A 47 -1.35 6.94 -21.69
CA PRO A 47 -1.68 8.33 -22.01
C PRO A 47 -0.62 9.33 -21.52
N LEU A 48 0.09 9.04 -20.42
CA LEU A 48 1.15 9.91 -19.92
C LEU A 48 2.43 9.84 -20.77
N ALA A 49 2.76 8.67 -21.33
CA ALA A 49 3.86 8.52 -22.27
C ALA A 49 3.63 9.30 -23.57
N GLU A 50 2.39 9.32 -24.07
CA GLU A 50 2.03 10.06 -25.30
C GLU A 50 1.96 11.58 -25.10
N THR A 51 1.56 12.06 -23.92
CA THR A 51 1.37 13.49 -23.66
C THR A 51 2.61 14.19 -23.11
N VAL A 52 3.31 13.58 -22.15
CA VAL A 52 4.41 14.22 -21.42
C VAL A 52 5.78 13.83 -21.97
N PHE A 53 5.94 12.58 -22.41
CA PHE A 53 7.23 12.01 -22.82
C PHE A 53 7.38 11.82 -24.34
N SER A 54 6.54 12.47 -25.16
CA SER A 54 6.66 12.49 -26.63
C SER A 54 8.05 12.96 -27.12
N PHE A 55 8.79 13.70 -26.29
CA PHE A 55 10.15 14.17 -26.57
C PHE A 55 11.27 13.14 -26.30
N ILE A 56 11.02 12.03 -25.59
CA ILE A 56 12.03 11.01 -25.25
C ILE A 56 11.92 9.79 -26.18
N ARG A 57 12.82 9.70 -27.16
CA ARG A 57 13.16 8.44 -27.86
C ARG A 57 14.14 7.70 -26.93
N PRO A 58 13.81 6.59 -26.25
CA PRO A 58 12.94 5.48 -26.65
C PRO A 58 11.63 5.36 -25.84
N SER A 59 10.56 4.91 -26.49
CA SER A 59 9.21 4.74 -25.92
C SER A 59 9.15 3.85 -24.67
N ALA A 60 10.05 2.87 -24.57
CA ALA A 60 10.15 2.00 -23.40
C ALA A 60 10.58 2.75 -22.13
N LEU A 61 11.50 3.72 -22.25
CA LEU A 61 12.01 4.48 -21.10
C LEU A 61 10.96 5.48 -20.58
N ALA A 62 10.24 6.11 -21.52
CA ALA A 62 9.11 7.00 -21.24
C ALA A 62 7.97 6.29 -20.48
N ALA A 63 7.61 5.08 -20.92
CA ALA A 63 6.59 4.27 -20.25
C ALA A 63 6.99 3.88 -18.82
N VAL A 64 8.27 3.55 -18.60
CA VAL A 64 8.79 3.23 -17.26
C VAL A 64 8.81 4.47 -16.35
N ALA A 65 9.24 5.63 -16.87
CA ALA A 65 9.23 6.88 -16.11
C ALA A 65 7.81 7.30 -15.72
N GLY A 66 6.85 7.21 -16.66
CA GLY A 66 5.44 7.47 -16.39
C GLY A 66 4.84 6.51 -15.37
N PHE A 67 5.23 5.24 -15.42
CA PHE A 67 4.83 4.24 -14.44
C PHE A 67 5.32 4.58 -13.03
N ILE A 68 6.60 4.94 -12.88
CA ILE A 68 7.17 5.31 -11.58
C ILE A 68 6.50 6.56 -11.01
N ALA A 69 6.26 7.58 -11.84
CA ALA A 69 5.61 8.82 -11.42
C ALA A 69 4.16 8.59 -10.97
N ALA A 70 3.38 7.83 -11.74
CA ALA A 70 2.01 7.50 -11.39
C ALA A 70 1.93 6.59 -10.14
N PHE A 71 2.88 5.67 -9.99
CA PHE A 71 2.99 4.82 -8.81
C PHE A 71 3.29 5.65 -7.55
N ALA A 72 4.25 6.58 -7.63
CA ALA A 72 4.55 7.46 -6.52
C ALA A 72 3.34 8.34 -6.14
N ALA A 73 2.62 8.89 -7.11
CA ALA A 73 1.44 9.71 -6.87
C ALA A 73 0.28 8.93 -6.23
N ALA A 74 -0.01 7.72 -6.72
CA ALA A 74 -1.06 6.87 -6.14
C ALA A 74 -0.68 6.41 -4.72
N LEU A 75 0.60 6.11 -4.46
CA LEU A 75 1.08 5.80 -3.11
C LEU A 75 0.90 7.01 -2.17
N LEU A 76 1.21 8.22 -2.63
CA LEU A 76 1.07 9.46 -1.87
C LEU A 76 -0.41 9.76 -1.55
N LEU A 77 -1.31 9.55 -2.52
CA LEU A 77 -2.76 9.70 -2.33
C LEU A 77 -3.32 8.67 -1.36
N LEU A 78 -2.91 7.41 -1.47
CA LEU A 78 -3.33 6.35 -0.53
C LEU A 78 -2.77 6.60 0.87
N PHE A 79 -1.52 7.05 0.99
CA PHE A 79 -0.95 7.47 2.27
C PHE A 79 -1.73 8.64 2.89
N PHE A 80 -2.16 9.60 2.08
CA PHE A 80 -2.94 10.74 2.56
C PHE A 80 -4.38 10.37 2.94
N TYR A 81 -5.00 9.43 2.22
CA TYR A 81 -6.39 9.03 2.45
C TYR A 81 -6.55 7.86 3.42
N ALA A 82 -5.51 7.07 3.68
CA ALA A 82 -5.54 6.00 4.65
C ALA A 82 -5.78 6.61 6.05
N PRO A 83 -6.95 6.39 6.67
CA PRO A 83 -7.17 6.84 8.03
C PRO A 83 -6.30 5.98 8.95
N CYS A 84 -5.46 6.64 9.75
CA CYS A 84 -4.70 6.03 10.83
C CYS A 84 -5.61 5.27 11.81
#